data_AF-A0A961S5G8-F1
#
_entry.id   AF-A0A961S5G8-F1
#
_cell.length_a   1.000
_cell.length_b   1.000
_cell.length_c   1.000
_cell.angle_alpha   90.00
_cell.angle_beta   90.00
_cell.angle_gamma   90.00
#
_symmetry.space_group_name_H-M   'P 1'
#
loop_
_entity.id
_entity.type
_entity.pdbx_description
1 polymer ?
#
loop_
_entity_poly.entity_id
_entity_poly.type
_entity_poly.pdbx_seq_one_letter_code
_entity_poly.pdbx_strand_id
1 'polypeptide(L)'
;MADDAKKATLTVGKKSVEMPIKAGSIGPEVVDISKLYAQSGMFTFDPGFTSTASCESKITYIDGDEGVLLYRGYPIEQLAEHGDFLETCYLLYYGDLPTPAQRKEFEHNITYHTMVHEQMALLFRGFRRDAHPMAVLVAVVGAMSAFYHDSIDIADARQREIASHRMIAKLPTIAAMAYKYHIGQPFVYPQNNLSYAANFLRMCFAVPCEEYVANPVLARAMDRI
;
A
#
# COMPACT_ATOMS: atom_id res chain seq x y z
N MET A 1 14.68 -23.92 24.43
CA MET A 1 14.77 -23.66 25.88
C MET A 1 13.67 -22.69 26.21
N ALA A 2 12.79 -23.01 27.17
CA ALA A 2 11.72 -22.11 27.55
C ALA A 2 12.36 -20.87 28.20
N ASP A 3 12.38 -19.75 27.48
CA ASP A 3 12.83 -18.47 28.02
C ASP A 3 11.99 -18.15 29.26
N ASP A 4 12.66 -17.85 30.37
CA ASP A 4 12.03 -17.21 31.52
C ASP A 4 11.34 -15.95 31.02
N ALA A 5 10.01 -15.96 30.98
CA ALA A 5 9.23 -14.87 30.41
C ALA A 5 9.56 -13.59 31.17
N LYS A 6 10.26 -12.65 30.53
CA LYS A 6 10.55 -11.33 31.09
C LYS A 6 9.24 -10.65 31.46
N LYS A 7 9.21 -10.04 32.65
CA LYS A 7 8.03 -9.32 33.16
C LYS A 7 8.41 -7.91 33.57
N ALA A 8 7.55 -6.97 33.24
CA ALA A 8 7.56 -5.63 33.78
C ALA A 8 6.62 -5.56 34.99
N THR A 9 6.93 -4.70 35.95
CA THR A 9 6.07 -4.49 37.12
C THR A 9 5.67 -3.02 37.18
N LEU A 10 4.36 -2.77 37.22
CA LEU A 10 3.81 -1.45 37.49
C LEU A 10 3.30 -1.39 38.92
N THR A 11 3.89 -0.52 39.74
CA THR A 11 3.46 -0.29 41.11
C THR A 11 2.70 1.02 41.21
N VAL A 12 1.45 0.96 41.67
CA VAL A 12 0.63 2.14 41.97
C VAL A 12 0.11 2.06 43.40
N GLY A 13 0.66 2.94 44.25
CA GLY A 13 0.43 2.90 45.69
C GLY A 13 0.90 1.58 46.31
N LYS A 14 -0.03 0.78 46.84
CA LYS A 14 0.24 -0.54 47.44
C LYS A 14 -0.04 -1.72 46.50
N LYS A 15 -0.54 -1.46 45.29
CA LYS A 15 -0.85 -2.52 44.31
C LYS A 15 0.29 -2.64 43.31
N SER A 16 0.73 -3.87 43.08
CA SER A 16 1.74 -4.21 42.09
C SER A 16 1.10 -5.10 41.03
N VAL A 17 1.29 -4.74 39.76
CA VAL A 17 0.75 -5.46 38.61
C VAL A 17 1.91 -5.95 37.76
N GLU A 18 1.99 -7.27 37.54
CA GLU A 18 2.94 -7.87 36.62
C GLU A 18 2.36 -7.86 35.20
N MET A 19 3.17 -7.39 34.24
CA MET A 19 2.82 -7.32 32.82
C MET A 19 3.86 -8.10 32.01
N PRO A 20 3.43 -8.98 31.09
CA PRO A 20 4.35 -9.69 30.21
C PRO A 20 5.11 -8.72 29.30
N ILE A 21 6.39 -9.01 29.04
CA ILE A 21 7.16 -8.35 28.00
C ILE A 21 7.14 -9.23 26.75
N LYS A 22 6.85 -8.63 25.60
CA LYS A 22 6.92 -9.29 24.28
C LYS A 22 8.09 -8.72 23.51
N ALA A 23 8.86 -9.61 22.89
CA ALA A 23 9.93 -9.24 21.98
C ALA A 23 9.48 -9.39 20.53
N GLY A 24 9.86 -8.44 19.68
CA GLY A 24 9.82 -8.62 18.23
C GLY A 24 11.02 -9.45 17.75
N SER A 25 11.00 -9.85 16.47
CA SER A 25 12.18 -10.41 15.82
C SER A 25 13.31 -9.39 15.67
N ILE A 26 12.95 -8.11 15.58
CA ILE A 26 13.83 -6.94 15.52
C ILE A 26 13.09 -5.76 16.15
N GLY A 27 13.84 -4.78 16.66
CA GLY A 27 13.30 -3.59 17.32
C GLY A 27 13.11 -3.74 18.84
N PRO A 28 12.52 -2.73 19.49
CA PRO A 28 12.38 -2.69 20.94
C PRO A 28 11.35 -3.70 21.47
N GLU A 29 11.57 -4.17 22.71
CA GLU A 29 10.59 -4.97 23.45
C GLU A 29 9.38 -4.10 23.86
N VAL A 30 8.20 -4.71 23.96
CA VAL A 30 6.96 -4.02 24.33
C VAL A 30 6.35 -4.64 25.59
N VAL A 31 5.73 -3.81 26.41
CA VAL A 31 4.99 -4.25 27.60
C VAL A 31 3.53 -4.49 27.24
N ASP A 32 3.02 -5.69 27.50
CA ASP A 32 1.62 -6.03 27.24
C ASP A 32 0.71 -5.45 28.35
N ILE A 33 0.03 -4.36 28.02
CA ILE A 33 -0.92 -3.66 28.89
C ILE A 33 -2.38 -4.09 28.69
N SER A 34 -2.67 -5.17 27.95
CA SER A 34 -4.04 -5.61 27.64
C SER A 34 -4.91 -5.89 28.88
N LYS A 35 -4.28 -6.31 30.00
CA LYS A 35 -4.95 -6.58 31.27
C LYS A 35 -4.81 -5.45 32.30
N LEU A 36 -4.17 -4.34 31.93
CA LEU A 36 -3.84 -3.24 32.85
C LEU A 36 -5.09 -2.70 33.53
N TYR A 37 -6.14 -2.39 32.77
CA TYR A 37 -7.38 -1.85 33.35
C TYR A 37 -8.05 -2.85 34.29
N ALA A 38 -8.13 -4.12 33.91
CA ALA A 38 -8.74 -5.16 34.74
C ALA A 38 -8.00 -5.38 36.07
N GLN A 39 -6.68 -5.20 36.09
CA GLN A 39 -5.84 -5.45 37.28
C GLN A 39 -5.63 -4.20 38.14
N SER A 40 -5.69 -3.00 37.55
CA SER A 40 -5.33 -1.75 38.24
C SER A 40 -6.46 -0.72 38.31
N GLY A 41 -7.47 -0.80 37.44
CA GLY A 41 -8.51 0.21 37.29
C GLY A 41 -8.06 1.48 36.57
N MET A 42 -6.91 1.46 35.89
CA MET A 42 -6.32 2.61 35.21
C MET A 42 -6.15 2.39 33.72
N PHE A 43 -6.07 3.50 32.97
CA PHE A 43 -5.69 3.54 31.56
C PHE A 43 -4.32 4.22 31.40
N THR A 44 -3.64 3.94 30.30
CA THR A 44 -2.52 4.77 29.85
C THR A 44 -3.06 6.04 29.18
N PHE A 45 -2.29 7.13 29.28
CA PHE A 45 -2.60 8.38 28.60
C PHE A 45 -1.42 8.76 27.70
N ASP A 46 -1.58 8.49 26.40
CA ASP A 46 -0.56 8.73 25.38
C ASP A 46 -1.20 9.37 24.13
N PRO A 47 -1.58 10.67 24.20
CA PRO A 47 -2.12 11.38 23.05
C PRO A 47 -1.09 11.40 21.90
N GLY A 48 -1.41 10.71 20.81
CA GLY A 48 -0.53 10.59 19.64
C GLY A 48 0.18 9.23 19.50
N PHE A 49 -0.05 8.28 20.43
CA PHE A 49 0.52 6.92 20.39
C PHE A 49 2.05 6.89 20.31
N THR A 50 2.72 7.86 20.94
CA THR A 50 4.19 7.98 20.88
C THR A 50 4.92 6.81 21.52
N SER A 51 4.30 6.18 22.53
CA SER A 51 4.85 5.09 23.32
C SER A 51 3.98 3.83 23.24
N THR A 52 3.05 3.77 22.28
CA THR A 52 2.05 2.70 22.18
C THR A 52 2.20 1.93 20.88
N ALA A 53 2.60 0.66 20.98
CA ALA A 53 2.55 -0.27 19.86
C ALA A 53 1.13 -0.84 19.70
N SER A 54 0.44 -0.50 18.61
CA SER A 54 -0.97 -0.85 18.38
C SER A 54 -1.19 -2.18 17.66
N CYS A 55 -0.21 -2.68 16.91
CA CYS A 55 -0.31 -3.92 16.15
C CYS A 55 1.01 -4.68 16.12
N GLU A 56 0.91 -5.97 15.77
CA GLU A 56 2.05 -6.78 15.34
C GLU A 56 2.10 -6.76 13.81
N SER A 57 3.28 -6.54 13.23
CA SER A 57 3.46 -6.51 11.77
C SER A 57 4.72 -7.25 11.36
N LYS A 58 4.66 -7.87 10.17
CA LYS A 58 5.79 -8.54 9.51
C LYS A 58 6.09 -7.92 8.13
N ILE A 59 5.56 -6.71 7.87
CA ILE A 59 5.62 -6.07 6.55
C ILE A 59 6.86 -5.21 6.41
N THR A 60 7.02 -4.20 7.28
CA THR A 60 8.08 -3.21 7.20
C THR A 60 8.71 -3.00 8.57
N TYR A 61 10.03 -2.91 8.63
CA TYR A 61 10.78 -2.45 9.80
C TYR A 61 11.42 -1.11 9.49
N ILE A 62 11.36 -0.19 10.47
CA ILE A 62 11.95 1.14 10.38
C ILE A 62 12.75 1.40 11.65
N ASP A 63 13.98 1.83 11.48
CA ASP A 63 14.80 2.43 12.52
C ASP A 63 15.15 3.86 12.10
N GLY A 64 14.54 4.83 12.76
CA GLY A 64 14.72 6.25 12.42
C GLY A 64 16.09 6.79 12.84
N ASP A 65 16.68 6.22 13.88
CA ASP A 65 17.97 6.68 14.43
C ASP A 65 19.13 6.17 13.57
N GLU A 66 19.06 4.91 13.15
CA GLU A 66 20.06 4.29 12.26
C GLU A 66 19.75 4.49 10.76
N GLY A 67 18.59 5.08 10.42
CA GLY A 67 18.16 5.30 9.04
C GLY A 67 17.86 4.01 8.27
N VAL A 68 17.42 2.95 8.96
CA VAL A 68 17.16 1.63 8.35
C VAL A 68 15.71 1.52 7.93
N LEU A 69 15.48 1.10 6.68
CA LEU A 69 14.15 0.75 6.16
C LEU A 69 14.21 -0.61 5.46
N LEU A 70 13.45 -1.58 5.99
CA LEU A 70 13.38 -2.94 5.46
C LEU A 70 11.96 -3.31 5.04
N TYR A 71 11.77 -3.82 3.83
CA TYR A 71 10.52 -4.45 3.40
C TYR A 71 10.69 -5.97 3.43
N ARG A 72 9.92 -6.66 4.27
CA ARG A 72 10.04 -8.11 4.51
C ARG A 72 11.48 -8.56 4.83
N GLY A 73 12.27 -7.67 5.44
CA GLY A 73 13.69 -7.90 5.76
C GLY A 73 14.69 -7.46 4.69
N TYR A 74 14.24 -7.10 3.48
CA TYR A 74 15.09 -6.60 2.41
C TYR A 74 15.33 -5.08 2.54
N PRO A 75 16.59 -4.60 2.51
CA PRO A 75 16.87 -3.16 2.53
C PRO A 75 16.27 -2.42 1.34
N ILE A 76 15.67 -1.26 1.58
CA ILE A 76 15.00 -0.46 0.53
C ILE A 76 15.92 -0.11 -0.64
N GLU A 77 17.20 0.16 -0.36
CA GLU A 77 18.21 0.50 -1.38
C GLU A 77 18.40 -0.62 -2.40
N GLN A 78 18.36 -1.88 -1.95
CA GLN A 78 18.50 -3.04 -2.83
C GLN A 78 17.26 -3.21 -3.71
N LEU A 79 16.07 -3.02 -3.13
CA LEU A 79 14.81 -3.10 -3.87
C LEU A 79 14.71 -1.99 -4.92
N ALA A 80 15.10 -0.76 -4.59
CA ALA A 80 15.07 0.36 -5.52
C ALA A 80 16.14 0.26 -6.63
N GLU A 81 17.30 -0.31 -6.34
CA GLU A 81 18.38 -0.42 -7.31
C GLU A 81 18.18 -1.58 -8.29
N HIS A 82 17.72 -2.73 -7.78
CA HIS A 82 17.68 -4.00 -8.51
C HIS A 82 16.27 -4.54 -8.82
N GLY A 83 15.26 -4.16 -8.04
CA GLY A 83 13.89 -4.59 -8.23
C GLY A 83 13.09 -3.66 -9.14
N ASP A 84 11.80 -3.97 -9.25
CA ASP A 84 10.80 -3.09 -9.86
C ASP A 84 9.56 -2.94 -8.95
N PHE A 85 8.68 -2.02 -9.33
CA PHE A 85 7.49 -1.70 -8.53
C PHE A 85 6.56 -2.92 -8.34
N LEU A 86 6.35 -3.74 -9.37
CA LEU A 86 5.43 -4.88 -9.29
C LEU A 86 6.00 -6.02 -8.44
N GLU A 87 7.30 -6.27 -8.56
CA GLU A 87 8.02 -7.21 -7.69
C GLU A 87 7.95 -6.78 -6.23
N THR A 88 8.12 -5.49 -5.95
CA THR A 88 7.99 -4.93 -4.58
C THR A 88 6.56 -5.05 -4.06
N CYS A 89 5.55 -4.82 -4.91
CA CYS A 89 4.14 -5.04 -4.56
C CYS A 89 3.86 -6.51 -4.22
N TYR A 90 4.41 -7.46 -4.99
CA TYR A 90 4.31 -8.88 -4.72
C TYR A 90 4.95 -9.22 -3.36
N LEU A 91 6.17 -8.74 -3.11
CA LEU A 91 6.90 -8.94 -1.85
C LEU A 91 6.09 -8.46 -0.65
N LEU A 92 5.56 -7.23 -0.72
CA LEU A 92 4.79 -6.65 0.38
C LEU A 92 3.49 -7.42 0.64
N TYR A 93 2.81 -7.87 -0.42
CA TYR A 93 1.54 -8.58 -0.29
C TYR A 93 1.72 -10.04 0.17
N TYR A 94 2.60 -10.82 -0.48
CA TYR A 94 2.75 -12.26 -0.24
C TYR A 94 3.81 -12.61 0.80
N GLY A 95 4.78 -11.72 1.07
CA GLY A 95 5.80 -11.91 2.10
C GLY A 95 7.18 -12.29 1.59
N ASP A 96 7.27 -12.86 0.40
CA ASP A 96 8.51 -13.32 -0.24
C ASP A 96 8.63 -12.77 -1.66
N LEU A 97 9.86 -12.72 -2.19
CA LEU A 97 10.10 -12.36 -3.58
C LEU A 97 9.51 -13.44 -4.52
N PRO A 98 8.91 -13.02 -5.65
CA PRO A 98 8.27 -13.97 -6.56
C PRO A 98 9.30 -14.84 -7.29
N THR A 99 8.95 -16.09 -7.52
CA THR A 99 9.63 -16.90 -8.55
C THR A 99 9.31 -16.37 -9.95
N PRO A 100 10.10 -16.70 -10.99
CA PRO A 100 9.82 -16.22 -12.36
C PRO A 100 8.41 -16.57 -12.87
N ALA A 101 7.86 -17.72 -12.48
CA ALA A 101 6.51 -18.12 -12.83
C ALA A 101 5.44 -17.26 -12.12
N GLN A 102 5.59 -17.08 -10.80
CA GLN A 102 4.68 -16.24 -9.98
C GLN A 102 4.71 -14.79 -10.43
N ARG A 103 5.90 -14.27 -10.77
CA ARG A 103 6.08 -12.92 -11.29
C ARG A 103 5.30 -12.73 -12.58
N LYS A 104 5.46 -13.63 -13.54
CA LYS A 104 4.74 -13.57 -14.83
C LYS A 104 3.22 -13.65 -14.64
N GLU A 105 2.76 -14.52 -13.75
CA GLU A 105 1.34 -14.64 -13.42
C GLU A 105 0.80 -13.36 -12.77
N PHE A 106 1.53 -12.79 -11.81
CA PHE A 106 1.17 -11.55 -11.15
C PHE A 106 1.12 -10.37 -12.12
N GLU A 107 2.16 -10.18 -12.94
CA GLU A 107 2.22 -9.15 -13.98
C GLU A 107 1.05 -9.30 -14.97
N HIS A 108 0.72 -10.52 -15.37
CA HIS A 108 -0.44 -10.80 -16.22
C HIS A 108 -1.75 -10.40 -15.53
N ASN A 109 -1.96 -10.83 -14.29
CA ASN A 109 -3.17 -10.51 -13.54
C ASN A 109 -3.36 -9.00 -13.37
N ILE A 110 -2.30 -8.26 -13.04
CA ILE A 110 -2.36 -6.80 -12.92
C ILE A 110 -2.64 -6.15 -14.29
N THR A 111 -1.91 -6.53 -15.33
CA THR A 111 -2.06 -5.94 -16.68
C THR A 111 -3.48 -6.05 -17.21
N TYR A 112 -4.11 -7.22 -17.05
CA TYR A 112 -5.46 -7.49 -17.55
C TYR A 112 -6.57 -6.89 -16.67
N HIS A 113 -6.24 -6.25 -15.56
CA HIS A 113 -7.19 -5.51 -14.71
C HIS A 113 -6.98 -3.99 -14.75
N THR A 114 -6.07 -3.47 -15.59
CA THR A 114 -5.76 -2.02 -15.66
C THR A 114 -6.92 -1.15 -16.15
N MET A 115 -7.76 -1.67 -17.04
CA MET A 115 -8.90 -0.93 -17.60
C MET A 115 -10.00 -0.76 -16.54
N VAL A 116 -10.47 0.48 -16.36
CA VAL A 116 -11.61 0.79 -15.48
C VAL A 116 -12.93 0.58 -16.22
N HIS A 117 -14.02 0.39 -15.48
CA HIS A 117 -15.35 0.30 -16.09
C HIS A 117 -15.72 1.64 -16.76
N GLU A 118 -16.25 1.63 -17.99
CA GLU A 118 -16.54 2.86 -18.77
C GLU A 118 -17.44 3.87 -18.03
N GLN A 119 -18.42 3.38 -17.26
CA GLN A 119 -19.27 4.24 -16.42
C GLN A 119 -18.47 5.01 -15.35
N MET A 120 -17.33 4.50 -14.89
CA MET A 120 -16.44 5.25 -14.01
C MET A 120 -15.78 6.42 -14.74
N ALA A 121 -15.45 6.28 -16.03
CA ALA A 121 -14.91 7.39 -16.81
C ALA A 121 -15.92 8.55 -16.94
N LEU A 122 -17.22 8.25 -16.93
CA LEU A 122 -18.28 9.26 -16.92
C LEU A 122 -18.38 10.00 -15.58
N LEU A 123 -18.05 9.35 -14.46
CA LEU A 123 -18.05 9.98 -13.13
C LEU A 123 -17.11 11.21 -13.08
N PHE A 124 -15.98 11.14 -13.78
CA PHE A 124 -15.05 12.28 -13.87
C PHE A 124 -15.71 13.55 -14.43
N ARG A 125 -16.70 13.41 -15.33
CA ARG A 125 -17.41 14.55 -15.91
C ARG A 125 -18.32 15.27 -14.92
N GLY A 126 -18.65 14.63 -13.79
CA GLY A 126 -19.46 15.24 -12.72
C GLY A 126 -18.68 16.21 -11.82
N PHE A 127 -17.33 16.19 -11.86
CA PHE A 127 -16.53 17.16 -11.12
C PHE A 127 -16.43 18.49 -11.87
N ARG A 128 -15.94 19.52 -11.19
CA ARG A 128 -15.50 20.76 -11.85
C ARG A 128 -14.09 20.56 -12.39
N ARG A 129 -13.75 21.21 -13.51
CA ARG A 129 -12.41 21.15 -14.12
C ARG A 129 -11.30 21.71 -13.22
N ASP A 130 -11.62 22.69 -12.38
CA ASP A 130 -10.70 23.28 -11.41
C ASP A 130 -10.59 22.50 -10.09
N ALA A 131 -11.24 21.35 -9.98
CA ALA A 131 -11.09 20.47 -8.82
C ALA A 131 -9.64 19.98 -8.70
N HIS A 132 -9.12 19.99 -7.48
CA HIS A 132 -7.79 19.45 -7.21
C HIS A 132 -7.75 17.95 -7.53
N PRO A 133 -6.75 17.44 -8.28
CA PRO A 133 -6.69 16.04 -8.71
C PRO A 133 -6.84 15.03 -7.56
N MET A 134 -6.28 15.31 -6.38
CA MET A 134 -6.45 14.46 -5.19
C MET A 134 -7.91 14.33 -4.73
N ALA A 135 -8.72 15.39 -4.82
CA ALA A 135 -10.12 15.32 -4.43
C ALA A 135 -10.91 14.41 -5.40
N VAL A 136 -10.62 14.52 -6.70
CA VAL A 136 -11.19 13.65 -7.74
C VAL A 136 -10.76 12.21 -7.52
N LEU A 137 -9.47 11.97 -7.26
CA LEU A 137 -8.91 10.65 -7.00
C LEU A 137 -9.62 9.97 -5.81
N VAL A 138 -9.74 10.65 -4.66
CA VAL A 138 -10.42 10.12 -3.47
C VAL A 138 -11.86 9.74 -3.77
N ALA A 139 -12.61 10.61 -4.47
CA ALA A 139 -14.00 10.36 -4.79
C ALA A 139 -14.17 9.18 -5.76
N VAL A 140 -13.34 9.07 -6.79
CA VAL A 140 -13.41 7.98 -7.78
C VAL A 140 -12.98 6.64 -7.15
N VAL A 141 -11.94 6.63 -6.32
CA VAL A 141 -11.53 5.43 -5.57
C VAL A 141 -12.64 5.00 -4.61
N GLY A 142 -13.29 5.91 -3.90
CA GLY A 142 -14.47 5.59 -3.07
C GLY A 142 -15.61 4.99 -3.90
N ALA A 143 -15.86 5.54 -5.09
CA ALA A 143 -16.90 5.07 -6.00
C ALA A 143 -16.62 3.66 -6.56
N MET A 144 -15.37 3.18 -6.57
CA MET A 144 -15.03 1.81 -6.99
C MET A 144 -15.84 0.75 -6.26
N SER A 145 -16.16 0.97 -4.98
CA SER A 145 -16.98 0.06 -4.19
C SER A 145 -18.39 -0.17 -4.77
N ALA A 146 -18.95 0.81 -5.48
CA ALA A 146 -20.26 0.69 -6.14
C ALA A 146 -20.20 -0.12 -7.46
N PHE A 147 -19.05 -0.10 -8.15
CA PHE A 147 -18.86 -0.82 -9.42
C PHE A 147 -18.33 -2.24 -9.24
N TYR A 148 -17.56 -2.47 -8.18
CA TYR A 148 -16.86 -3.72 -7.90
C TYR A 148 -17.39 -4.37 -6.61
N HIS A 149 -18.72 -4.47 -6.50
CA HIS A 149 -19.42 -5.05 -5.35
C HIS A 149 -19.28 -6.58 -5.25
N ASP A 150 -18.65 -7.23 -6.23
CA ASP A 150 -18.35 -8.66 -6.29
C ASP A 150 -17.15 -9.07 -5.43
N SER A 151 -16.38 -8.10 -4.92
CA SER A 151 -15.17 -8.34 -4.11
C SER A 151 -15.12 -7.45 -2.86
N ILE A 152 -16.21 -7.39 -2.10
CA ILE A 152 -16.34 -6.53 -0.90
C ILE A 152 -16.38 -7.31 0.42
N ASP A 153 -16.51 -8.64 0.36
CA ASP A 153 -16.50 -9.47 1.57
C ASP A 153 -15.07 -9.55 2.14
N ILE A 154 -14.88 -8.94 3.30
CA ILE A 154 -13.61 -8.94 4.01
C ILE A 154 -13.27 -10.29 4.64
N ALA A 155 -14.24 -11.19 4.82
CA ALA A 155 -14.00 -12.52 5.38
C ALA A 155 -13.45 -13.49 4.32
N ASP A 156 -13.81 -13.31 3.06
CA ASP A 156 -13.38 -14.15 1.94
C ASP A 156 -11.96 -13.79 1.45
N ALA A 157 -11.03 -14.72 1.60
CA ALA A 157 -9.64 -14.54 1.18
C ALA A 157 -9.48 -14.26 -0.32
N ARG A 158 -10.31 -14.89 -1.16
CA ARG A 158 -10.24 -14.71 -2.61
C ARG A 158 -10.74 -13.33 -3.01
N GLN A 159 -11.81 -12.84 -2.38
CA GLN A 159 -12.30 -11.49 -2.64
C GLN A 159 -11.30 -10.43 -2.20
N ARG A 160 -10.64 -10.60 -1.04
CA ARG A 160 -9.55 -9.70 -0.61
C ARG A 160 -8.41 -9.62 -1.62
N GLU A 161 -8.03 -10.77 -2.18
CA GLU A 161 -6.99 -10.83 -3.22
C GLU A 161 -7.42 -10.13 -4.51
N ILE A 162 -8.62 -10.41 -5.00
CA ILE A 162 -9.18 -9.76 -6.20
C ILE A 162 -9.25 -8.24 -6.01
N ALA A 163 -9.73 -7.77 -4.86
CA ALA A 163 -9.79 -6.35 -4.53
C ALA A 163 -8.40 -5.72 -4.51
N SER A 164 -7.41 -6.38 -3.89
CA SER A 164 -6.03 -5.90 -3.81
C SER A 164 -5.38 -5.78 -5.19
N HIS A 165 -5.52 -6.81 -6.04
CA HIS A 165 -5.01 -6.80 -7.42
C HIS A 165 -5.69 -5.71 -8.25
N ARG A 166 -7.01 -5.54 -8.12
CA ARG A 166 -7.75 -4.45 -8.79
C ARG A 166 -7.27 -3.07 -8.36
N MET A 167 -6.95 -2.87 -7.09
CA MET A 167 -6.40 -1.60 -6.60
C MET A 167 -5.04 -1.31 -7.24
N ILE A 168 -4.11 -2.27 -7.21
CA ILE A 168 -2.78 -2.11 -7.83
C ILE A 168 -2.90 -1.83 -9.33
N ALA A 169 -3.81 -2.51 -10.02
CA ALA A 169 -3.99 -2.36 -11.46
C ALA A 169 -4.68 -1.06 -11.89
N LYS A 170 -5.74 -0.65 -11.18
CA LYS A 170 -6.63 0.45 -11.62
C LYS A 170 -6.21 1.82 -11.09
N LEU A 171 -5.49 1.88 -9.98
CA LEU A 171 -5.11 3.14 -9.36
C LEU A 171 -4.27 4.04 -10.30
N PRO A 172 -3.27 3.54 -11.07
CA PRO A 172 -2.55 4.35 -12.05
C PRO A 172 -3.47 4.91 -13.15
N THR A 173 -4.42 4.09 -13.62
CA THR A 173 -5.40 4.52 -14.64
C THR A 173 -6.26 5.67 -14.10
N ILE A 174 -6.76 5.55 -12.87
CA ILE A 174 -7.57 6.59 -12.21
C ILE A 174 -6.74 7.86 -11.98
N ALA A 175 -5.49 7.73 -11.50
CA ALA A 175 -4.60 8.86 -11.29
C ALA A 175 -4.28 9.60 -12.59
N ALA A 176 -3.98 8.88 -13.66
CA ALA A 176 -3.74 9.46 -14.98
C ALA A 176 -5.00 10.13 -15.57
N MET A 177 -6.18 9.51 -15.40
CA MET A 177 -7.46 10.13 -15.76
C MET A 177 -7.72 11.42 -14.98
N ALA A 178 -7.42 11.45 -13.68
CA ALA A 178 -7.57 12.67 -12.86
C ALA A 178 -6.64 13.79 -13.37
N TYR A 179 -5.40 13.47 -13.74
CA TYR A 179 -4.48 14.42 -14.36
C TYR A 179 -5.00 14.94 -15.71
N LYS A 180 -5.35 14.05 -16.64
CA LYS A 180 -5.92 14.41 -17.96
C LYS A 180 -7.18 15.26 -17.82
N TYR A 181 -8.04 14.91 -16.87
CA TYR A 181 -9.26 15.66 -16.58
C TYR A 181 -8.95 17.10 -16.14
N HIS A 182 -7.98 17.28 -15.24
CA HIS A 182 -7.56 18.59 -14.74
C HIS A 182 -7.01 19.49 -15.85
N ILE A 183 -6.16 18.95 -16.74
CA ILE A 183 -5.56 19.72 -17.84
C ILE A 183 -6.44 19.83 -19.10
N GLY A 184 -7.65 19.26 -19.09
CA GLY A 184 -8.59 19.36 -20.21
C GLY A 184 -8.33 18.44 -21.40
N GLN A 185 -7.45 17.44 -21.26
CA GLN A 185 -7.10 16.50 -22.33
C GLN A 185 -7.97 15.23 -22.31
N PRO A 186 -8.07 14.49 -23.44
CA PRO A 186 -8.79 13.22 -23.48
C PRO A 186 -8.08 12.15 -22.63
N PHE A 187 -8.87 11.21 -22.12
CA PHE A 187 -8.34 10.05 -21.41
C PHE A 187 -7.60 9.12 -22.36
N VAL A 188 -6.53 8.52 -21.84
CA VAL A 188 -5.68 7.59 -22.56
C VAL A 188 -5.83 6.22 -21.92
N TYR A 189 -6.21 5.23 -22.74
CA TYR A 189 -6.36 3.86 -22.26
C TYR A 189 -5.02 3.19 -21.94
N PRO A 190 -4.98 2.25 -20.98
CA PRO A 190 -3.82 1.41 -20.72
C PRO A 190 -3.39 0.61 -21.97
N GLN A 191 -2.09 0.29 -22.06
CA GLN A 191 -1.51 -0.56 -23.09
C GLN A 191 -0.79 -1.75 -22.46
N ASN A 192 -1.20 -2.97 -22.83
CA ASN A 192 -0.71 -4.22 -22.22
C ASN A 192 0.75 -4.57 -22.57
N ASN A 193 1.31 -3.95 -23.62
CA ASN A 193 2.69 -4.17 -24.05
C ASN A 193 3.71 -3.27 -23.33
N LEU A 194 3.25 -2.36 -22.47
CA LEU A 194 4.11 -1.45 -21.70
C LEU A 194 4.27 -1.94 -20.26
N SER A 195 5.42 -1.63 -19.65
CA SER A 195 5.63 -1.86 -18.21
C SER A 195 4.72 -0.96 -17.36
N TYR A 196 4.60 -1.26 -16.07
CA TYR A 196 3.74 -0.52 -15.15
C TYR A 196 4.01 1.00 -15.17
N ALA A 197 5.27 1.39 -14.94
CA ALA A 197 5.69 2.79 -14.94
C ALA A 197 5.59 3.44 -16.34
N ALA A 198 5.98 2.75 -17.40
CA ALA A 198 5.90 3.29 -18.76
C ALA A 198 4.45 3.51 -19.21
N ASN A 199 3.56 2.59 -18.85
CA ASN A 199 2.13 2.69 -19.12
C ASN A 199 1.52 3.88 -18.35
N PHE A 200 1.88 4.06 -17.08
CA PHE A 200 1.44 5.22 -16.30
C PHE A 200 1.87 6.55 -16.93
N LEU A 201 3.16 6.68 -17.30
CA LEU A 201 3.67 7.86 -18.00
C LEU A 201 2.93 8.12 -19.31
N ARG A 202 2.70 7.08 -20.11
CA ARG A 202 1.91 7.19 -21.34
C ARG A 202 0.49 7.69 -21.05
N MET A 203 -0.19 7.13 -20.06
CA MET A 203 -1.55 7.56 -19.72
C MET A 203 -1.60 9.02 -19.26
N CYS A 204 -0.56 9.50 -18.57
CA CYS A 204 -0.45 10.90 -18.16
C CYS A 204 -0.14 11.84 -19.33
N PHE A 205 0.79 11.50 -20.21
CA PHE A 205 1.38 12.48 -21.14
C PHE A 205 1.03 12.28 -22.62
N ALA A 206 0.59 11.10 -23.05
CA ALA A 206 0.24 10.88 -24.45
C ALA A 206 -0.98 11.70 -24.87
N VAL A 207 -0.99 12.14 -26.12
CA VAL A 207 -2.14 12.81 -26.75
C VAL A 207 -2.49 12.09 -28.06
N PRO A 208 -3.73 12.16 -28.55
CA PRO A 208 -4.10 11.51 -29.82
C PRO A 208 -3.41 12.09 -31.06
N CYS A 209 -2.78 13.26 -30.93
CA CYS A 209 -2.19 14.00 -32.04
C CYS A 209 -0.83 13.46 -32.49
N GLU A 210 -0.15 12.65 -31.68
CA GLU A 210 1.17 12.09 -32.00
C GLU A 210 1.43 10.79 -31.23
N GLU A 211 2.40 10.01 -31.69
CA GLU A 211 2.81 8.79 -31.00
C GLU A 211 3.67 9.13 -29.78
N TYR A 212 3.25 8.64 -28.60
CA TYR A 212 4.03 8.79 -27.38
C TYR A 212 5.00 7.63 -27.21
N VAL A 213 6.30 7.95 -27.21
CA VAL A 213 7.37 7.00 -26.90
C VAL A 213 7.90 7.28 -25.49
N ALA A 214 7.67 6.35 -24.56
CA ALA A 214 8.13 6.49 -23.19
C ALA A 214 9.67 6.49 -23.13
N ASN A 215 10.26 7.57 -22.59
CA ASN A 215 11.71 7.63 -22.39
C ASN A 215 12.12 6.57 -21.33
N PRO A 216 13.03 5.62 -21.65
CA PRO A 216 13.44 4.59 -20.71
C PRO A 216 14.01 5.12 -19.40
N VAL A 217 14.69 6.27 -19.44
CA VAL A 217 15.26 6.92 -18.24
C VAL A 217 14.14 7.43 -17.33
N LEU A 218 13.11 8.07 -17.89
CA LEU A 218 11.96 8.55 -17.13
C LEU A 218 11.09 7.40 -16.62
N ALA A 219 10.93 6.33 -17.40
CA ALA A 219 10.23 5.14 -16.97
C ALA A 219 10.92 4.47 -15.77
N ARG A 220 12.25 4.33 -15.81
CA ARG A 220 13.03 3.81 -14.68
C ARG A 220 13.00 4.74 -13.46
N ALA A 221 13.04 6.05 -13.68
CA ALA A 221 12.90 7.02 -12.59
C ALA A 221 11.52 6.93 -11.93
N MET A 222 10.45 6.82 -12.73
CA MET A 222 9.08 6.64 -12.22
C MET A 222 8.89 5.32 -11.48
N ASP A 223 9.52 4.24 -11.93
CA ASP A 223 9.44 2.94 -11.26
C ASP A 223 10.11 2.94 -9.87
N ARG A 224 11.10 3.83 -9.66
CA ARG A 224 11.81 4.01 -8.39
C ARG A 224 11.12 4.96 -7.40
N ILE A 225 10.15 5.76 -7.85
CA ILE A 225 9.38 6.72 -7.02
C ILE A 225 8.26 5.97 -6.31
#